data_AF-A0A2R6BP61-F1
#
_entry.id   AF-A0A2R6BP61-F1
#
_cell.length_a   1.000
_cell.length_b   1.000
_cell.length_c   1.000
_cell.angle_alpha   90.00
_cell.angle_beta   90.00
_cell.angle_gamma   90.00
#
_symmetry.space_group_name_H-M   'P 1'
#
loop_
_entity.id
_entity.type
_entity.pdbx_description
1 polymer ?
#
loop_
_entity_poly.entity_id
_entity_poly.type
_entity_poly.pdbx_seq_one_letter_code
_entity_poly.pdbx_strand_id
1 'polypeptide(L)'
;MIVLASELIANAVDNLNRHIDPTFLGGSILGFIANLPDIFIVVAAVLSYSSSLAVAAILGGNIFTFTLGYALVIASNSYFNREELNLSRGIRHQLFYLIIASGLIGLGAALGTYYWWLGLIMFSVYAAYMAEGIRHEALRADNLRRRLRFYTPKQVSTVKSIVGPSKRSLLFEALKILVGCFLLVYSATPFVLSVGRLSQAVGLPLLLSGVIIAPLAAEAPEIISSVVLSRKSVEDSVVAVSNLIGSKVQNNTLVFGLCIVISSLLGHPIVGGKNLAPILLLIVLNVYGFRATYDLTLTRRDAFVSFMLYPLAIVLLSLVTVYIH
;
A
#
# COMPACT_ATOMS: atom_id res chain seq x y z
N MET A 1 -16.16 -5.64 -9.31
CA MET A 1 -15.08 -6.23 -10.12
C MET A 1 -13.71 -5.89 -9.57
N ILE A 2 -13.36 -4.62 -9.35
CA ILE A 2 -12.06 -4.23 -8.76
C ILE A 2 -11.79 -4.90 -7.41
N VAL A 3 -12.76 -4.89 -6.49
CA VAL A 3 -12.60 -5.56 -5.18
C VAL A 3 -12.28 -7.05 -5.35
N LEU A 4 -13.03 -7.76 -6.20
CA LEU A 4 -12.79 -9.17 -6.51
C LEU A 4 -11.40 -9.39 -7.13
N ALA A 5 -10.98 -8.53 -8.05
CA ALA A 5 -9.67 -8.61 -8.69
C ALA A 5 -8.54 -8.40 -7.67
N SER A 6 -8.70 -7.40 -6.80
CA SER A 6 -7.75 -7.07 -5.73
C SER A 6 -7.68 -8.19 -4.70
N GLU A 7 -8.82 -8.82 -4.35
CA GLU A 7 -8.87 -9.99 -3.48
C GLU A 7 -8.17 -11.21 -4.10
N LEU A 8 -8.38 -11.48 -5.39
CA LEU A 8 -7.70 -12.57 -6.10
C LEU A 8 -6.18 -12.37 -6.09
N ILE A 9 -5.73 -11.14 -6.35
CA ILE A 9 -4.31 -10.78 -6.38
C ILE A 9 -3.70 -10.85 -4.97
N ALA A 10 -4.33 -10.24 -3.97
CA ALA A 10 -3.85 -10.23 -2.59
C ALA A 10 -3.72 -11.65 -2.03
N ASN A 11 -4.75 -12.48 -2.21
CA ASN A 11 -4.73 -13.88 -1.77
C ASN A 11 -3.63 -14.69 -2.47
N ALA A 12 -3.41 -14.44 -3.77
CA ALA A 12 -2.36 -15.11 -4.51
C ALA A 12 -0.97 -14.69 -4.02
N VAL A 13 -0.77 -13.39 -3.82
CA VAL A 13 0.48 -12.85 -3.28
C VAL A 13 0.77 -13.40 -1.89
N ASP A 14 -0.21 -13.41 -0.98
CA ASP A 14 -0.05 -13.95 0.38
C ASP A 14 0.31 -15.43 0.37
N ASN A 15 -0.34 -16.23 -0.49
CA ASN A 15 -0.03 -17.64 -0.63
C ASN A 15 1.36 -17.85 -1.24
N LEU A 16 1.78 -17.05 -2.22
CA LEU A 16 3.11 -17.12 -2.80
C LEU A 16 4.20 -16.68 -1.80
N ASN A 17 3.95 -15.64 -1.00
CA ASN A 17 4.86 -15.13 0.03
C ASN A 17 5.21 -16.20 1.09
N ARG A 18 4.28 -17.11 1.40
CA ARG A 18 4.55 -18.22 2.34
C ARG A 18 5.49 -19.29 1.79
N HIS A 19 5.73 -19.31 0.49
CA HIS A 19 6.27 -20.47 -0.21
C HIS A 19 7.44 -20.18 -1.15
N ILE A 20 7.55 -18.94 -1.63
CA ILE A 20 8.68 -18.49 -2.45
C ILE A 20 9.88 -18.21 -1.53
N ASP A 21 11.06 -18.73 -1.89
CA ASP A 21 12.30 -18.43 -1.18
C ASP A 21 12.46 -16.91 -1.05
N PRO A 22 12.89 -16.37 0.12
CA PRO A 22 13.07 -14.94 0.39
C PRO A 22 14.26 -14.33 -0.37
N THR A 23 14.32 -14.61 -1.67
CA THR A 23 15.30 -14.12 -2.63
C THR A 23 14.77 -12.85 -3.27
N PHE A 24 15.72 -12.00 -3.70
CA PHE A 24 15.54 -10.72 -4.41
C PHE A 24 14.29 -10.61 -5.28
N LEU A 25 14.05 -11.63 -6.12
CA LEU A 25 12.98 -11.62 -7.12
C LEU A 25 11.60 -11.94 -6.50
N GLY A 26 11.53 -12.73 -5.43
CA GLY A 26 10.26 -13.14 -4.82
C GLY A 26 9.54 -11.97 -4.14
N GLY A 27 10.15 -11.39 -3.10
CA GLY A 27 9.52 -10.33 -2.29
C GLY A 27 9.22 -9.06 -3.08
N SER A 28 10.15 -8.66 -3.96
CA SER A 28 10.02 -7.43 -4.78
C SER A 28 8.91 -7.53 -5.84
N ILE A 29 8.83 -8.67 -6.53
CA ILE A 29 7.81 -8.89 -7.55
C ILE A 29 6.44 -9.05 -6.89
N LEU A 30 6.37 -9.77 -5.78
CA LEU A 30 5.12 -9.94 -5.05
C LEU A 30 4.60 -8.63 -4.47
N GLY A 31 5.48 -7.78 -3.91
CA GLY A 31 5.14 -6.42 -3.49
C GLY A 31 4.64 -5.56 -4.66
N PHE A 32 5.28 -5.65 -5.83
CA PHE A 32 4.79 -4.98 -7.03
C PHE A 32 3.39 -5.46 -7.44
N ILE A 33 3.17 -6.78 -7.48
CA ILE A 33 1.90 -7.40 -7.86
C ILE A 33 0.78 -7.01 -6.90
N ALA A 34 1.04 -6.95 -5.59
CA ALA A 34 0.05 -6.59 -4.57
C ALA A 34 -0.58 -5.20 -4.82
N ASN A 35 0.17 -4.27 -5.40
CA ASN A 35 -0.26 -2.89 -5.65
C ASN A 35 -0.77 -2.66 -7.08
N LEU A 36 -0.96 -3.73 -7.87
CA LEU A 36 -1.56 -3.59 -9.21
C LEU A 36 -2.94 -2.90 -9.18
N PRO A 37 -3.85 -3.19 -8.24
CA PRO A 37 -5.12 -2.48 -8.16
C PRO A 37 -4.97 -0.95 -8.12
N ASP A 38 -4.09 -0.43 -7.26
CA ASP A 38 -3.78 1.00 -7.17
C ASP A 38 -3.21 1.55 -8.47
N ILE A 39 -2.21 0.87 -9.05
CA ILE A 39 -1.60 1.26 -10.32
C ILE A 39 -2.67 1.38 -11.42
N PHE A 40 -3.54 0.38 -11.56
CA PHE A 40 -4.58 0.36 -12.58
C PHE A 40 -5.60 1.48 -12.38
N ILE A 41 -6.07 1.72 -11.15
CA ILE A 41 -7.01 2.81 -10.86
C ILE A 41 -6.37 4.17 -11.17
N VAL A 42 -5.13 4.40 -10.72
CA VAL A 42 -4.41 5.66 -10.92
C VAL A 42 -4.15 5.92 -12.39
N VAL A 43 -3.63 4.92 -13.12
CA VAL A 43 -3.38 5.05 -14.56
C VAL A 43 -4.68 5.30 -15.31
N ALA A 44 -5.77 4.57 -14.99
CA ALA A 44 -7.07 4.80 -15.61
C ALA A 44 -7.61 6.22 -15.33
N ALA A 45 -7.41 6.74 -14.12
CA ALA A 45 -7.81 8.10 -13.76
C ALA A 45 -7.01 9.16 -14.55
N VAL A 46 -5.70 8.97 -14.68
CA VAL A 46 -4.83 9.86 -15.48
C VAL A 46 -5.22 9.81 -16.96
N LEU A 47 -5.43 8.62 -17.53
CA LEU A 47 -5.86 8.45 -18.93
C LEU A 47 -7.26 9.02 -19.20
N SER A 48 -8.09 9.11 -18.17
CA SER A 48 -9.42 9.75 -18.23
C SER A 48 -9.38 11.27 -17.98
N TYR A 49 -8.19 11.89 -18.03
CA TYR A 49 -7.96 13.32 -17.78
C TYR A 49 -8.43 13.82 -16.40
N SER A 50 -8.47 12.91 -15.41
CA SER A 50 -8.92 13.22 -14.05
C SER A 50 -7.76 13.15 -13.05
N SER A 51 -6.86 14.13 -13.13
CA SER A 51 -5.70 14.22 -12.23
C SER A 51 -6.11 14.33 -10.76
N SER A 52 -7.21 15.03 -10.45
CA SER A 52 -7.76 15.11 -9.10
C SER A 52 -8.19 13.74 -8.56
N LEU A 53 -8.77 12.86 -9.38
CA LEU A 53 -9.18 11.53 -8.95
C LEU A 53 -7.97 10.59 -8.80
N ALA A 54 -6.97 10.71 -9.67
CA ALA A 54 -5.72 9.95 -9.54
C ALA A 54 -5.00 10.30 -8.23
N VAL A 55 -4.88 11.60 -7.93
CA VAL A 55 -4.36 12.10 -6.66
C VAL A 55 -5.24 11.61 -5.50
N ALA A 56 -6.56 11.74 -5.61
CA ALA A 56 -7.50 11.29 -4.58
C ALA A 56 -7.32 9.82 -4.20
N ALA A 57 -7.11 8.94 -5.17
CA ALA A 57 -6.90 7.51 -4.93
C ALA A 57 -5.64 7.25 -4.10
N ILE A 58 -4.53 7.90 -4.44
CA ILE A 58 -3.25 7.77 -3.73
C ILE A 58 -3.35 8.35 -2.31
N LEU A 59 -3.98 9.53 -2.17
CA LEU A 59 -4.13 10.20 -0.88
C LEU A 59 -5.08 9.43 0.04
N GLY A 60 -6.21 8.98 -0.50
CA GLY A 60 -7.18 8.16 0.22
C GLY A 60 -6.57 6.88 0.75
N GLY A 61 -5.65 6.26 0.01
CA GLY A 61 -4.97 5.04 0.45
C GLY A 61 -4.16 5.21 1.73
N ASN A 62 -3.42 6.32 1.83
CA ASN A 62 -2.70 6.67 3.05
C ASN A 62 -3.63 6.95 4.22
N ILE A 63 -4.73 7.69 3.96
CA ILE A 63 -5.76 7.95 4.97
C ILE A 63 -6.31 6.62 5.47
N PHE A 64 -6.77 5.77 4.57
CA PHE A 64 -7.41 4.50 4.88
C PHE A 64 -6.49 3.55 5.65
N THR A 65 -5.22 3.45 5.27
CA THR A 65 -4.25 2.55 5.89
C THR A 65 -3.84 3.00 7.30
N PHE A 66 -3.40 4.25 7.49
CA PHE A 66 -2.89 4.70 8.80
C PHE A 66 -3.99 4.97 9.82
N THR A 67 -5.24 5.05 9.37
CA THR A 67 -6.41 5.17 10.25
C THR A 67 -7.12 3.80 10.37
N LEU A 68 -8.04 3.47 9.48
CA LEU A 68 -8.87 2.27 9.60
C LEU A 68 -8.05 0.98 9.52
N GLY A 69 -7.07 0.88 8.62
CA GLY A 69 -6.21 -0.29 8.47
C GLY A 69 -5.43 -0.62 9.75
N TYR A 70 -4.68 0.36 10.26
CA TYR A 70 -3.97 0.26 11.54
C TYR A 70 -4.91 -0.09 12.69
N ALA A 71 -6.02 0.64 12.82
CA ALA A 71 -6.99 0.40 13.88
C ALA A 71 -7.48 -1.04 13.89
N LEU A 72 -7.89 -1.57 12.74
CA LEU A 72 -8.43 -2.92 12.62
C LEU A 72 -7.37 -4.00 12.85
N VAL A 73 -6.15 -3.83 12.34
CA VAL A 73 -5.05 -4.79 12.52
C VAL A 73 -4.60 -4.83 13.98
N ILE A 74 -4.38 -3.68 14.61
CA ILE A 74 -3.96 -3.61 16.02
C ILE A 74 -5.07 -4.13 16.94
N ALA A 75 -6.33 -3.77 16.67
CA ALA A 75 -7.47 -4.29 17.44
C ALA A 75 -7.62 -5.81 17.28
N SER A 76 -7.43 -6.35 16.06
CA SER A 76 -7.44 -7.79 15.79
C SER A 76 -6.35 -8.51 16.60
N ASN A 77 -5.11 -8.05 16.52
CA ASN A 77 -4.01 -8.61 17.31
C ASN A 77 -4.31 -8.54 18.81
N SER A 78 -4.74 -7.38 19.31
CA SER A 78 -5.01 -7.19 20.72
C SER A 78 -6.18 -8.05 21.23
N TYR A 79 -7.17 -8.36 20.40
CA TYR A 79 -8.32 -9.16 20.78
C TYR A 79 -7.99 -10.66 20.80
N PHE A 80 -7.32 -11.15 19.75
CA PHE A 80 -7.03 -12.59 19.60
C PHE A 80 -5.76 -13.03 20.32
N ASN A 81 -4.68 -12.26 20.21
CA ASN A 81 -3.38 -12.62 20.78
C ASN A 81 -3.20 -12.10 22.21
N ARG A 82 -4.02 -11.14 22.66
CA ARG A 82 -4.00 -10.51 24.00
C ARG A 82 -2.67 -9.87 24.40
N GLU A 83 -1.77 -9.63 23.45
CA GLU A 83 -0.47 -9.01 23.63
C GLU A 83 -0.37 -7.69 22.84
N GLU A 84 0.56 -6.83 23.25
CA GLU A 84 0.94 -5.65 22.47
C GLU A 84 1.71 -6.07 21.22
N LEU A 85 1.57 -5.29 20.14
CA LEU A 85 2.19 -5.62 18.88
C LEU A 85 3.61 -5.04 18.82
N ASN A 86 4.58 -5.88 19.14
CA ASN A 86 6.00 -5.56 19.08
C ASN A 86 6.55 -5.80 17.68
N LEU A 87 6.96 -4.73 17.02
CA LEU A 87 7.35 -4.71 15.62
C LEU A 87 8.84 -4.95 15.42
N SER A 88 9.19 -5.46 14.23
CA SER A 88 10.60 -5.67 13.87
C SER A 88 11.31 -4.33 13.61
N ARG A 89 12.61 -4.25 13.94
CA ARG A 89 13.44 -3.06 13.66
C ARG A 89 13.48 -2.66 12.18
N GLY A 90 13.21 -3.60 11.27
CA GLY A 90 13.14 -3.35 9.83
C GLY A 90 12.08 -2.32 9.45
N ILE A 91 11.03 -2.14 10.27
CA ILE A 91 9.96 -1.18 9.98
C ILE A 91 10.48 0.27 10.00
N ARG A 92 11.48 0.60 10.82
CA ARG A 92 12.08 1.95 10.82
C ARG A 92 12.64 2.35 9.45
N HIS A 93 13.11 1.36 8.71
CA HIS A 93 13.62 1.56 7.36
C HIS A 93 12.49 1.94 6.40
N GLN A 94 11.36 1.23 6.42
CA GLN A 94 10.18 1.57 5.63
C GLN A 94 9.64 2.97 5.99
N LEU A 95 9.56 3.27 7.29
CA LEU A 95 9.14 4.57 7.80
C LEU A 95 10.05 5.71 7.32
N PHE A 96 11.36 5.50 7.24
CA PHE A 96 12.30 6.48 6.70
C PHE A 96 12.00 6.83 5.24
N TYR A 97 11.80 5.81 4.40
CA TYR A 97 11.43 6.00 2.99
C TYR A 97 10.04 6.63 2.83
N LEU A 98 9.10 6.32 3.72
CA LEU A 98 7.78 6.95 3.75
C LEU A 98 7.87 8.46 4.00
N ILE A 99 8.75 8.90 4.92
CA ILE A 99 8.95 10.32 5.21
C ILE A 99 9.65 11.02 4.05
N ILE A 100 10.65 10.42 3.43
CA ILE A 100 11.27 10.96 2.20
C ILE A 100 10.21 11.14 1.11
N ALA A 101 9.40 10.11 0.86
CA ALA A 101 8.33 10.16 -0.12
C ALA A 101 7.33 11.29 0.19
N SER A 102 6.91 11.41 1.45
CA SER A 102 6.01 12.48 1.90
C SER A 102 6.62 13.87 1.69
N GLY A 103 7.92 14.03 1.95
CA GLY A 103 8.65 15.26 1.70
C GLY A 103 8.70 15.63 0.21
N LEU A 104 8.91 14.66 -0.68
CA LEU A 104 8.87 14.87 -2.13
C LEU A 104 7.47 15.23 -2.63
N ILE A 105 6.43 14.60 -2.08
CA ILE A 105 5.04 14.96 -2.37
C ILE A 105 4.77 16.41 -1.94
N GLY A 106 5.20 16.79 -0.73
CA GLY A 106 5.08 18.15 -0.22
C GLY A 106 5.87 19.17 -1.02
N LEU A 107 7.07 18.83 -1.48
CA LEU A 107 7.89 19.67 -2.35
C LEU A 107 7.17 19.97 -3.68
N GLY A 108 6.60 18.95 -4.33
CA GLY A 108 5.83 19.16 -5.56
C GLY A 108 4.60 20.05 -5.33
N ALA A 109 3.96 19.96 -4.15
CA ALA A 109 2.87 20.86 -3.78
C ALA A 109 3.35 22.31 -3.60
N ALA A 110 4.49 22.50 -2.92
CA ALA A 110 5.09 23.82 -2.67
C ALA A 110 5.59 24.50 -3.95
N LEU A 111 6.06 23.72 -4.93
CA LEU A 111 6.39 24.22 -6.27
C LEU A 111 5.16 24.59 -7.11
N GLY A 112 3.94 24.32 -6.61
CA GLY A 112 2.67 24.59 -7.29
C GLY A 112 2.32 23.59 -8.40
N THR A 113 3.30 22.92 -8.99
CA THR A 113 3.12 21.90 -10.04
C THR A 113 4.08 20.72 -9.83
N TYR A 114 3.59 19.50 -10.07
CA TYR A 114 4.42 18.30 -10.08
C TYR A 114 5.04 18.09 -11.47
N TYR A 115 6.33 18.36 -11.57
CA TYR A 115 7.10 18.16 -12.80
C TYR A 115 7.51 16.70 -13.00
N TRP A 116 7.64 16.24 -14.25
CA TRP A 116 8.03 14.87 -14.62
C TRP A 116 9.32 14.38 -13.93
N TRP A 117 10.31 15.26 -13.73
CA TRP A 117 11.58 14.92 -13.10
C TRP A 117 11.40 14.50 -11.64
N LEU A 118 10.38 15.03 -10.95
CA LEU A 118 10.06 14.64 -9.59
C LEU A 118 9.62 13.17 -9.55
N GLY A 119 8.85 12.73 -10.55
CA GLY A 119 8.49 11.31 -10.68
C GLY A 119 9.70 10.39 -10.87
N LEU A 120 10.73 10.82 -11.61
CA LEU A 120 11.97 10.05 -11.75
C LEU A 120 12.78 9.96 -10.44
N ILE A 121 12.77 11.04 -9.65
CA ILE A 121 13.36 11.01 -8.30
C ILE A 121 12.60 10.01 -7.44
N MET A 122 11.26 10.02 -7.49
CA MET A 122 10.44 9.09 -6.72
C MET A 122 10.66 7.62 -7.12
N PHE A 123 10.86 7.33 -8.41
CA PHE A 123 11.28 6.00 -8.86
C PHE A 123 12.66 5.61 -8.32
N SER A 124 13.59 6.56 -8.26
CA SER A 124 14.92 6.34 -7.72
C SER A 124 14.88 6.02 -6.22
N VAL A 125 14.02 6.72 -5.46
CA VAL A 125 13.75 6.46 -4.04
C VAL A 125 13.13 5.07 -3.85
N TYR A 126 12.15 4.70 -4.67
CA TYR A 126 11.56 3.36 -4.63
C TYR A 126 12.58 2.26 -4.97
N ALA A 127 13.42 2.48 -5.98
CA ALA A 127 14.48 1.55 -6.36
C ALA A 127 15.51 1.38 -5.24
N ALA A 128 15.86 2.45 -4.52
CA ALA A 128 16.74 2.39 -3.36
C ALA A 128 16.10 1.61 -2.20
N TYR A 129 14.85 1.94 -1.85
CA TYR A 129 14.05 1.21 -0.87
C TYR A 129 14.02 -0.30 -1.16
N MET A 130 13.74 -0.64 -2.43
CA MET A 130 13.68 -2.01 -2.89
C MET A 130 15.04 -2.69 -2.79
N ALA A 131 16.10 -2.07 -3.33
CA ALA A 131 17.46 -2.61 -3.27
C ALA A 131 17.95 -2.86 -1.84
N GLU A 132 17.61 -2.00 -0.89
CA GLU A 132 17.97 -2.17 0.52
C GLU A 132 17.15 -3.26 1.22
N GLY A 133 15.83 -3.31 0.98
CA GLY A 133 14.97 -4.39 1.48
C GLY A 133 15.49 -5.77 1.06
N ILE A 134 15.91 -5.87 -0.20
CA ILE A 134 16.51 -7.06 -0.79
C ILE A 134 17.83 -7.43 -0.13
N ARG A 135 18.71 -6.45 0.07
CA ARG A 135 20.00 -6.70 0.72
C ARG A 135 19.78 -7.26 2.13
N HIS A 136 18.80 -6.75 2.85
CA HIS A 136 18.42 -7.25 4.16
C HIS A 136 17.86 -8.68 4.12
N GLU A 137 17.04 -9.01 3.13
CA GLU A 137 16.54 -10.37 2.91
C GLU A 137 17.67 -11.35 2.55
N ALA A 138 18.56 -10.96 1.65
CA ALA A 138 19.72 -11.77 1.26
C ALA A 138 20.63 -12.08 2.47
N LEU A 139 20.89 -11.08 3.32
CA LEU A 139 21.65 -11.27 4.56
C LEU A 139 20.95 -12.23 5.54
N ARG A 140 19.62 -12.15 5.67
CA ARG A 140 18.84 -13.10 6.49
C ARG A 140 18.92 -14.51 5.92
N ALA A 141 18.78 -14.65 4.60
CA ALA A 141 18.87 -15.94 3.91
C ALA A 141 20.27 -16.57 4.09
N ASP A 142 21.34 -15.78 4.02
CA ASP A 142 22.70 -16.25 4.25
C ASP A 142 22.94 -16.69 5.70
N ASN A 143 22.41 -15.95 6.68
CA ASN A 143 22.47 -16.35 8.09
C ASN A 143 21.73 -17.68 8.33
N LEU A 144 20.56 -17.85 7.71
CA LEU A 144 19.81 -19.12 7.76
C LEU A 144 20.59 -20.25 7.09
N ARG A 145 21.16 -20.02 5.90
CA ARG A 145 22.01 -20.99 5.20
C ARG A 145 23.19 -21.42 6.06
N ARG A 146 23.84 -20.49 6.78
CA ARG A 146 24.93 -20.82 7.72
C ARG A 146 24.46 -21.74 8.86
N ARG A 147 23.28 -21.49 9.44
CA ARG A 147 22.67 -22.38 10.46
C ARG A 147 22.32 -23.75 9.87
N LEU A 148 21.88 -23.80 8.62
CA LEU A 148 21.54 -25.04 7.93
C LEU A 148 22.77 -25.87 7.52
N ARG A 149 24.00 -25.30 7.54
CA ARG A 149 25.25 -26.05 7.23
C ARG A 149 25.51 -27.24 8.16
N PHE A 150 24.91 -27.24 9.35
CA PHE A 150 25.01 -28.35 10.31
C PHE A 150 24.06 -29.52 10.00
N TYR A 151 23.18 -29.38 9.01
CA TYR A 151 22.23 -30.42 8.59
C TYR A 151 22.64 -31.03 7.26
N THR A 152 22.35 -32.30 7.07
CA THR A 152 22.64 -32.98 5.79
C THR A 152 21.75 -32.41 4.67
N PRO A 153 22.22 -32.37 3.41
CA PRO A 153 21.42 -31.92 2.27
C PRO A 153 20.08 -32.67 2.14
N LYS A 154 20.06 -33.95 2.54
CA LYS A 154 18.86 -34.78 2.55
C LYS A 154 17.85 -34.34 3.61
N GLN A 155 18.31 -33.99 4.82
CA GLN A 155 17.42 -33.42 5.86
C GLN A 155 16.83 -32.08 5.43
N VAL A 156 17.65 -31.20 4.86
CA VAL A 156 17.19 -29.88 4.37
C VAL A 156 16.18 -30.04 3.22
N SER A 157 16.45 -30.94 2.27
CA SER A 157 15.54 -31.18 1.15
C SER A 157 14.23 -31.87 1.58
N THR A 158 14.27 -32.77 2.57
CA THR A 158 13.06 -33.38 3.14
C THR A 158 12.17 -32.32 3.79
N VAL A 159 12.71 -31.45 4.64
CA VAL A 159 11.94 -30.35 5.25
C VAL A 159 11.40 -29.41 4.17
N LYS A 160 12.22 -29.04 3.18
CA LYS A 160 11.78 -28.18 2.08
C LYS A 160 10.70 -28.83 1.21
N SER A 161 10.69 -30.16 1.07
CA SER A 161 9.63 -30.88 0.33
C SER A 161 8.33 -31.03 1.11
N ILE A 162 8.38 -30.99 2.44
CA ILE A 162 7.20 -31.02 3.32
C ILE A 162 6.56 -29.63 3.37
N VAL A 163 7.37 -28.57 3.36
CA VAL A 163 6.92 -27.18 3.53
C VAL A 163 6.75 -26.44 2.18
N GLY A 164 7.38 -26.90 1.11
CA GLY A 164 7.39 -26.22 -0.19
C GLY A 164 6.06 -26.32 -0.95
N PRO A 165 5.73 -25.32 -1.79
CA PRO A 165 4.49 -25.30 -2.54
C PRO A 165 4.48 -26.40 -3.60
N SER A 166 3.33 -27.06 -3.77
CA SER A 166 3.12 -27.93 -4.92
C SER A 166 3.18 -27.12 -6.21
N LYS A 167 3.72 -27.68 -7.30
CA LYS A 167 3.67 -27.03 -8.63
C LYS A 167 2.24 -26.66 -9.05
N ARG A 168 1.24 -27.45 -8.61
CA ARG A 168 -0.17 -27.16 -8.84
C ARG A 168 -0.65 -25.92 -8.08
N SER A 169 -0.16 -25.67 -6.87
CA SER A 169 -0.52 -24.46 -6.12
C SER A 169 0.08 -23.22 -6.76
N LEU A 170 1.35 -23.28 -7.20
CA LEU A 170 1.98 -22.16 -7.92
C LEU A 170 1.23 -21.78 -9.21
N LEU A 171 0.83 -22.77 -10.00
CA LEU A 171 0.05 -22.53 -11.22
C LEU A 171 -1.31 -21.90 -10.89
N PHE A 172 -1.96 -22.36 -9.83
CA PHE A 172 -3.25 -21.82 -9.40
C PHE A 172 -3.13 -20.36 -8.92
N GLU A 173 -2.10 -20.02 -8.16
CA GLU A 173 -1.88 -18.63 -7.73
C GLU A 173 -1.51 -17.71 -8.92
N ALA A 174 -0.71 -18.20 -9.86
CA ALA A 174 -0.43 -17.46 -11.09
C ALA A 174 -1.70 -17.19 -11.91
N LEU A 175 -2.61 -18.18 -12.00
CA LEU A 175 -3.89 -18.02 -12.68
C LEU A 175 -4.78 -16.99 -11.99
N LYS A 176 -4.84 -16.97 -10.64
CA LYS A 176 -5.57 -15.93 -9.90
C LYS A 176 -5.04 -14.53 -10.20
N ILE A 177 -3.71 -14.36 -10.25
CA ILE A 177 -3.09 -13.08 -10.61
C ILE A 177 -3.48 -12.68 -12.03
N LEU A 178 -3.42 -13.59 -13.01
CA LEU A 178 -3.81 -13.31 -14.38
C LEU A 178 -5.29 -12.91 -14.51
N VAL A 179 -6.19 -13.65 -13.86
CA VAL A 179 -7.62 -13.33 -13.83
C VAL A 179 -7.87 -11.99 -13.14
N GLY A 180 -7.18 -11.71 -12.02
CA GLY A 180 -7.23 -10.43 -11.34
C GLY A 180 -6.79 -9.28 -12.24
N CYS A 181 -5.64 -9.40 -12.90
CA CYS A 181 -5.15 -8.41 -13.86
C CYS A 181 -6.14 -8.18 -15.01
N PHE A 182 -6.71 -9.25 -15.57
CA PHE A 182 -7.74 -9.14 -16.61
C PHE A 182 -8.94 -8.33 -16.08
N LEU A 183 -9.47 -8.67 -14.91
CA LEU A 183 -10.57 -7.93 -14.30
C LEU A 183 -10.22 -6.46 -14.04
N LEU A 184 -8.99 -6.14 -13.61
CA LEU A 184 -8.53 -4.76 -13.41
C LEU A 184 -8.54 -3.98 -14.73
N VAL A 185 -7.98 -4.54 -15.81
CA VAL A 185 -7.96 -3.90 -17.14
C VAL A 185 -9.37 -3.51 -17.58
N TYR A 186 -10.34 -4.42 -17.44
CA TYR A 186 -11.71 -4.17 -17.89
C TYR A 186 -12.51 -3.25 -16.94
N SER A 187 -12.16 -3.18 -15.67
CA SER A 187 -12.98 -2.47 -14.66
C SER A 187 -12.41 -1.14 -14.17
N ALA A 188 -11.11 -0.85 -14.37
CA ALA A 188 -10.48 0.37 -13.88
C ALA A 188 -11.07 1.65 -14.53
N THR A 189 -11.18 1.72 -15.85
CA THR A 189 -11.75 2.91 -16.53
C THR A 189 -13.26 3.08 -16.21
N PRO A 190 -14.12 2.05 -16.31
CA PRO A 190 -15.52 2.18 -15.90
C PRO A 190 -15.67 2.59 -14.43
N PHE A 191 -14.78 2.12 -13.54
CA PHE A 191 -14.79 2.52 -12.13
C PHE A 191 -14.53 4.02 -11.97
N VAL A 192 -13.48 4.56 -12.59
CA VAL A 192 -13.15 6.00 -12.57
C VAL A 192 -14.33 6.84 -13.06
N LEU A 193 -14.95 6.45 -14.18
CA LEU A 193 -16.14 7.13 -14.71
C LEU A 193 -17.34 7.05 -13.76
N SER A 194 -17.53 5.91 -13.10
CA SER A 194 -18.62 5.71 -12.14
C SER A 194 -18.43 6.54 -10.88
N VAL A 195 -17.20 6.68 -10.37
CA VAL A 195 -16.88 7.61 -9.27
C VAL A 195 -17.22 9.04 -9.66
N GLY A 196 -16.92 9.43 -10.91
CA GLY A 196 -17.32 10.74 -11.47
C GLY A 196 -18.82 10.97 -11.46
N ARG A 197 -19.60 10.01 -11.98
CA ARG A 197 -21.07 10.09 -12.00
C ARG A 197 -21.67 10.09 -10.59
N LEU A 198 -21.10 9.30 -9.67
CA LEU A 198 -21.55 9.27 -8.28
C LEU A 198 -21.27 10.59 -7.56
N SER A 199 -20.10 11.17 -7.78
CA SER A 199 -19.74 12.51 -7.28
C SER A 199 -20.79 13.56 -7.71
N GLN A 200 -21.19 13.55 -8.99
CA GLN A 200 -22.23 14.45 -9.50
C GLN A 200 -23.61 14.16 -8.89
N ALA A 201 -23.99 12.89 -8.76
CA ALA A 201 -25.29 12.50 -8.22
C ALA A 201 -25.46 12.83 -6.73
N VAL A 202 -24.39 12.71 -5.94
CA VAL A 202 -24.39 12.99 -4.49
C VAL A 202 -24.09 14.47 -4.20
N GLY A 203 -23.60 15.23 -5.19
CA GLY A 203 -23.22 16.64 -5.01
C GLY A 203 -21.94 16.83 -4.19
N LEU A 204 -21.05 15.82 -4.17
CA LEU A 204 -19.76 15.90 -3.50
C LEU A 204 -18.64 16.19 -4.49
N PRO A 205 -17.62 16.97 -4.13
CA PRO A 205 -16.45 17.19 -4.97
C PRO A 205 -15.79 15.87 -5.39
N LEU A 206 -15.39 15.77 -6.66
CA LEU A 206 -14.78 14.55 -7.23
C LEU A 206 -13.56 14.06 -6.44
N LEU A 207 -12.76 15.00 -5.93
CA LEU A 207 -11.61 14.74 -5.07
C LEU A 207 -12.03 14.00 -3.78
N LEU A 208 -13.08 14.45 -3.10
CA LEU A 208 -13.59 13.84 -1.87
C LEU A 208 -14.18 12.45 -2.14
N SER A 209 -14.97 12.31 -3.20
CA SER A 209 -15.51 11.01 -3.62
C SER A 209 -14.38 10.02 -3.95
N GLY A 210 -13.33 10.48 -4.63
CA GLY A 210 -12.15 9.67 -4.93
C GLY A 210 -11.41 9.20 -3.68
N VAL A 211 -11.19 10.10 -2.72
CA VAL A 211 -10.50 9.79 -1.46
C VAL A 211 -11.24 8.74 -0.65
N ILE A 212 -12.57 8.71 -0.71
CA ILE A 212 -13.39 7.74 0.04
C ILE A 212 -13.52 6.42 -0.74
N ILE A 213 -13.84 6.47 -2.02
CA ILE A 213 -14.29 5.30 -2.79
C ILE A 213 -13.11 4.49 -3.36
N ALA A 214 -12.06 5.15 -3.83
CA ALA A 214 -10.92 4.45 -4.46
C ALA A 214 -10.19 3.50 -3.49
N PRO A 215 -9.86 3.91 -2.24
CA PRO A 215 -9.18 3.02 -1.29
C PRO A 215 -10.08 1.86 -0.85
N LEU A 216 -11.40 2.06 -0.75
CA LEU A 216 -12.33 0.98 -0.47
C LEU A 216 -12.32 -0.09 -1.57
N ALA A 217 -12.06 0.30 -2.82
CA ALA A 217 -12.00 -0.63 -3.94
C ALA A 217 -10.65 -1.39 -4.02
N ALA A 218 -9.53 -0.69 -3.83
CA ALA A 218 -8.19 -1.24 -4.01
C ALA A 218 -7.60 -1.85 -2.72
N GLU A 219 -7.76 -1.19 -1.58
CA GLU A 219 -7.02 -1.52 -0.35
C GLU A 219 -7.84 -2.32 0.67
N ALA A 220 -9.18 -2.25 0.61
CA ALA A 220 -10.02 -3.00 1.55
C ALA A 220 -9.72 -4.50 1.57
N PRO A 221 -9.50 -5.19 0.43
CA PRO A 221 -9.12 -6.62 0.44
C PRO A 221 -7.79 -6.89 1.14
N GLU A 222 -6.79 -6.02 0.97
CA GLU A 222 -5.50 -6.14 1.65
C GLU A 222 -5.66 -5.95 3.17
N ILE A 223 -6.45 -4.97 3.60
CA ILE A 223 -6.74 -4.74 5.02
C ILE A 223 -7.54 -5.90 5.61
N ILE A 224 -8.52 -6.45 4.90
CA ILE A 224 -9.27 -7.64 5.35
C ILE A 224 -8.32 -8.83 5.49
N SER A 225 -7.45 -9.10 4.50
CA SER A 225 -6.45 -10.18 4.61
C SER A 225 -5.51 -9.94 5.79
N SER A 226 -5.03 -8.71 5.97
CA SER A 226 -4.16 -8.30 7.08
C SER A 226 -4.83 -8.51 8.45
N VAL A 227 -6.11 -8.16 8.57
CA VAL A 227 -6.90 -8.41 9.78
C VAL A 227 -7.03 -9.90 10.04
N VAL A 228 -7.35 -10.71 9.02
CA VAL A 228 -7.47 -12.17 9.14
C VAL A 228 -6.13 -12.81 9.51
N LEU A 229 -5.04 -12.34 8.92
CA LEU A 229 -3.68 -12.78 9.20
C LEU A 229 -3.31 -12.49 10.66
N SER A 230 -3.64 -11.30 11.16
CA SER A 230 -3.35 -10.88 12.53
C SER A 230 -4.08 -11.71 13.61
N ARG A 231 -5.11 -12.46 13.24
CA ARG A 231 -5.83 -13.37 14.16
C ARG A 231 -5.05 -14.65 14.47
N LYS A 232 -4.04 -14.98 13.65
CA LYS A 232 -3.33 -16.26 13.71
C LYS A 232 -2.22 -16.27 14.74
N SER A 233 -1.39 -15.23 14.74
CA SER A 233 -0.27 -15.09 15.68
C SER A 233 0.20 -13.63 15.76
N VAL A 234 1.01 -13.32 16.77
CA VAL A 234 1.68 -12.01 16.88
C VAL A 234 2.66 -11.82 15.74
N GLU A 235 3.39 -12.87 15.34
CA GLU A 235 4.34 -12.82 14.21
C GLU A 235 3.63 -12.48 12.89
N ASP A 236 2.48 -13.09 12.64
CA ASP A 236 1.62 -12.80 11.49
C ASP A 236 1.08 -11.36 11.52
N SER A 237 0.79 -10.83 12.71
CA SER A 237 0.38 -9.43 12.90
C SER A 237 1.50 -8.44 12.58
N VAL A 238 2.76 -8.78 12.89
CA VAL A 238 3.94 -7.97 12.50
C VAL A 238 4.10 -7.94 10.98
N VAL A 239 3.86 -9.08 10.32
CA VAL A 239 3.87 -9.15 8.84
C VAL A 239 2.75 -8.29 8.25
N ALA A 240 1.53 -8.36 8.80
CA ALA A 240 0.40 -7.55 8.36
C ALA A 240 0.72 -6.04 8.41
N VAL A 241 1.24 -5.54 9.53
CA VAL A 241 1.64 -4.12 9.66
C VAL A 241 2.77 -3.75 8.70
N SER A 242 3.78 -4.62 8.55
CA SER A 242 4.87 -4.40 7.60
C SER A 242 4.37 -4.28 6.15
N ASN A 243 3.37 -5.08 5.76
CA ASN A 243 2.80 -5.01 4.41
C ASN A 243 2.04 -3.69 4.21
N LEU A 244 1.23 -3.28 5.17
CA LEU A 244 0.49 -2.01 5.12
C LEU A 244 1.43 -0.79 4.98
N ILE A 245 2.55 -0.75 5.71
CA ILE A 245 3.51 0.35 5.60
C ILE A 245 4.26 0.26 4.25
N GLY A 246 4.70 -0.94 3.87
CA GLY A 246 5.40 -1.18 2.61
C GLY A 246 4.58 -0.76 1.39
N SER A 247 3.27 -1.05 1.37
CA SER A 247 2.37 -0.60 0.30
C SER A 247 2.24 0.92 0.27
N LYS A 248 2.25 1.62 1.41
CA LYS A 248 2.25 3.10 1.41
C LYS A 248 3.56 3.70 0.92
N VAL A 249 4.71 3.09 1.21
CA VAL A 249 5.99 3.50 0.62
C VAL A 249 5.92 3.38 -0.91
N GLN A 250 5.41 2.25 -1.42
CA GLN A 250 5.26 2.02 -2.84
C GLN A 250 4.24 2.98 -3.50
N ASN A 251 3.08 3.20 -2.89
CA ASN A 251 2.07 4.14 -3.40
C ASN A 251 2.62 5.56 -3.46
N ASN A 252 3.29 6.00 -2.40
CA ASN A 252 3.86 7.35 -2.31
C ASN A 252 5.14 7.53 -3.12
N THR A 253 5.67 6.50 -3.78
CA THR A 253 6.87 6.62 -4.61
C THR A 253 6.61 6.14 -6.03
N LEU A 254 6.43 4.83 -6.23
CA LEU A 254 6.20 4.22 -7.52
C LEU A 254 4.88 4.69 -8.15
N VAL A 255 3.75 4.56 -7.43
CA VAL A 255 2.43 4.84 -8.02
C VAL A 255 2.26 6.33 -8.27
N PHE A 256 2.64 7.18 -7.31
CA PHE A 256 2.57 8.63 -7.51
C PHE A 256 3.60 9.14 -8.52
N GLY A 257 4.81 8.59 -8.53
CA GLY A 257 5.82 8.91 -9.55
C GLY A 257 5.33 8.57 -10.97
N LEU A 258 4.67 7.43 -11.13
CA LEU A 258 4.02 7.03 -12.39
C LEU A 258 2.90 8.01 -12.77
N CYS A 259 2.07 8.41 -11.81
CA CYS A 259 1.01 9.39 -12.00
C CYS A 259 1.58 10.73 -12.52
N ILE A 260 2.65 11.24 -11.91
CA ILE A 260 3.32 12.50 -12.30
C ILE A 260 3.89 12.42 -13.71
N VAL A 261 4.62 11.33 -14.03
CA VAL A 261 5.27 11.16 -15.33
C VAL A 261 4.22 11.04 -16.44
N ILE A 262 3.22 10.16 -16.28
CA ILE A 262 2.18 9.99 -17.31
C ILE A 262 1.38 11.28 -17.50
N SER A 263 0.97 11.94 -16.41
CA SER A 263 0.22 13.20 -16.49
C SER A 263 1.00 14.30 -17.21
N SER A 264 2.32 14.38 -16.97
CA SER A 264 3.19 15.35 -17.65
C SER A 264 3.35 15.03 -19.14
N LEU A 265 3.52 13.74 -19.49
CA LEU A 265 3.65 13.30 -20.89
C LEU A 265 2.38 13.54 -21.71
N LEU A 266 1.21 13.45 -21.08
CA LEU A 266 -0.07 13.75 -21.72
C LEU A 266 -0.41 15.26 -21.77
N GLY A 267 0.49 16.13 -21.28
CA GLY A 267 0.33 17.58 -21.35
C GLY A 267 -0.57 18.19 -20.28
N HIS A 268 -0.91 17.45 -19.22
CA HIS A 268 -1.77 17.92 -18.12
C HIS A 268 -1.13 17.63 -16.75
N PRO A 269 -0.04 18.33 -16.40
CA PRO A 269 0.68 18.07 -15.16
C PRO A 269 -0.22 18.26 -13.92
N ILE A 270 0.08 17.52 -12.86
CA ILE A 270 -0.68 17.60 -11.62
C ILE A 270 -0.39 18.96 -10.97
N VAL A 271 -1.44 19.72 -10.65
CA VAL A 271 -1.33 21.02 -10.00
C VAL A 271 -1.45 20.84 -8.49
N GLY A 272 -0.43 21.25 -7.74
CA GLY A 272 -0.37 21.12 -6.29
C GLY A 272 -1.41 21.97 -5.57
N GLY A 273 -1.60 23.23 -6.01
CA GLY A 273 -2.53 24.17 -5.35
C GLY A 273 -3.97 23.67 -5.25
N LYS A 274 -4.49 23.00 -6.29
CA LYS A 274 -5.85 22.42 -6.29
C LYS A 274 -6.00 21.20 -5.37
N ASN A 275 -4.89 20.58 -5.00
CA ASN A 275 -4.84 19.35 -4.22
C ASN A 275 -4.17 19.55 -2.84
N LEU A 276 -3.95 20.81 -2.42
CA LEU A 276 -3.14 21.12 -1.24
C LEU A 276 -3.72 20.51 0.04
N ALA A 277 -5.02 20.64 0.24
CA ALA A 277 -5.70 20.13 1.43
C ALA A 277 -5.50 18.61 1.67
N PRO A 278 -5.81 17.73 0.70
CA PRO A 278 -5.59 16.30 0.92
C PRO A 278 -4.11 15.93 0.92
N ILE A 279 -3.22 16.68 0.26
CA ILE A 279 -1.76 16.46 0.35
C ILE A 279 -1.26 16.75 1.77
N LEU A 280 -1.67 17.86 2.36
CA LEU A 280 -1.33 18.19 3.75
C LEU A 280 -1.88 17.15 4.71
N LEU A 281 -3.11 16.68 4.49
CA LEU A 281 -3.70 15.60 5.28
C LEU A 281 -2.89 14.30 5.18
N LEU A 282 -2.43 13.92 3.98
CA LEU A 282 -1.52 12.78 3.81
C LEU A 282 -0.23 12.98 4.61
N ILE A 283 0.40 14.15 4.54
CA ILE A 283 1.65 14.41 5.25
C ILE A 283 1.43 14.27 6.76
N VAL A 284 0.35 14.85 7.29
CA VAL A 284 -0.01 14.74 8.72
C VAL A 284 -0.22 13.28 9.13
N LEU A 285 -0.95 12.50 8.33
CA LEU A 285 -1.21 11.10 8.66
C LEU A 285 0.02 10.21 8.51
N ASN A 286 0.92 10.49 7.57
CA ASN A 286 2.19 9.78 7.46
C ASN A 286 3.13 10.10 8.64
N VAL A 287 3.14 11.36 9.10
CA VAL A 287 3.87 11.77 10.31
C VAL A 287 3.27 11.10 11.55
N TYR A 288 1.94 11.01 11.64
CA TYR A 288 1.28 10.24 12.69
C TYR A 288 1.66 8.75 12.64
N GLY A 289 1.56 8.11 11.46
CA GLY A 289 1.94 6.71 11.26
C GLY A 289 3.40 6.45 11.65
N PHE A 290 4.32 7.35 11.27
CA PHE A 290 5.70 7.34 11.73
C PHE A 290 5.78 7.40 13.25
N ARG A 291 5.14 8.39 13.89
CA ARG A 291 5.19 8.57 15.34
C ARG A 291 4.61 7.37 16.10
N ALA A 292 3.48 6.83 15.65
CA ALA A 292 2.81 5.68 16.27
C ALA A 292 3.64 4.40 16.15
N THR A 293 4.50 4.29 15.13
CA THR A 293 5.24 3.07 14.81
C THR A 293 6.73 3.16 15.19
N TYR A 294 7.24 4.34 15.54
CA TYR A 294 8.68 4.60 15.73
C TYR A 294 9.31 3.85 16.92
N ASP A 295 8.56 3.76 18.02
CA ASP A 295 8.91 3.00 19.21
C ASP A 295 8.84 1.48 18.99
N LEU A 296 8.30 1.06 17.84
CA LEU A 296 8.10 -0.33 17.43
C LEU A 296 7.09 -1.08 18.32
N THR A 297 6.23 -0.37 19.02
CA THR A 297 5.24 -0.96 19.93
C THR A 297 3.87 -0.35 19.65
N LEU A 298 2.99 -1.09 18.96
CA LEU A 298 1.63 -0.63 18.70
C LEU A 298 0.67 -1.12 19.78
N THR A 299 0.02 -0.16 20.43
CA THR A 299 -0.84 -0.37 21.59
C THR A 299 -2.33 -0.23 21.25
N ARG A 300 -3.20 -0.62 22.17
CA ARG A 300 -4.66 -0.39 22.07
C ARG A 300 -5.01 1.10 21.93
N ARG A 301 -4.17 1.99 22.47
CA ARG A 301 -4.38 3.44 22.35
C ARG A 301 -4.16 3.89 20.91
N ASP A 302 -3.13 3.37 20.24
CA ASP A 302 -2.86 3.67 18.83
C ASP A 302 -4.01 3.17 17.95
N ALA A 303 -4.58 1.99 18.25
CA ALA A 303 -5.77 1.50 17.56
C ALA A 303 -6.97 2.46 17.71
N PHE A 304 -7.25 2.92 18.93
CA PHE A 304 -8.34 3.84 19.20
C PHE A 304 -8.12 5.21 18.51
N VAL A 305 -6.92 5.76 18.61
CA VAL A 305 -6.56 7.04 17.96
C VAL A 305 -6.68 6.91 16.45
N SER A 306 -6.10 5.87 15.85
CA SER A 306 -6.21 5.60 14.42
C SER A 306 -7.67 5.45 13.96
N PHE A 307 -8.52 4.78 14.75
CA PHE A 307 -9.94 4.64 14.42
C PHE A 307 -10.66 5.99 14.43
N MET A 308 -10.42 6.82 15.45
CA MET A 308 -11.05 8.16 15.58
C MET A 308 -10.53 9.16 14.55
N LEU A 309 -9.28 9.00 14.10
CA LEU A 309 -8.69 9.83 13.05
C LEU A 309 -9.38 9.64 11.70
N TYR A 310 -9.97 8.47 11.40
CA TYR A 310 -10.63 8.26 10.10
C TYR A 310 -11.83 9.20 9.86
N PRO A 311 -12.90 9.19 10.69
CA PRO A 311 -14.02 10.10 10.49
C PRO A 311 -13.58 11.56 10.61
N LEU A 312 -12.63 11.88 11.50
CA LEU A 312 -12.08 13.23 11.61
C LEU A 312 -11.39 13.68 10.31
N ALA A 313 -10.56 12.84 9.71
CA ALA A 313 -9.87 13.12 8.45
C ALA A 313 -10.87 13.38 7.31
N ILE A 314 -11.93 12.58 7.23
CA ILE A 314 -12.99 12.76 6.22
C ILE A 314 -13.78 14.06 6.46
N VAL A 315 -14.13 14.38 7.71
CA VAL A 315 -14.84 15.64 8.04
C VAL A 315 -13.96 16.85 7.78
N LEU A 316 -12.68 16.83 8.17
CA LEU A 316 -11.75 17.92 7.89
C LEU A 316 -11.59 18.13 6.38
N LEU A 317 -11.44 17.04 5.61
CA LEU A 317 -11.33 17.13 4.17
C LEU A 317 -12.63 17.64 3.53
N SER A 318 -13.79 17.21 4.00
CA SER A 318 -15.08 17.68 3.48
C SER A 318 -15.29 19.16 3.74
N LEU A 319 -15.00 19.64 4.95
CA LEU A 319 -15.06 21.06 5.28
C LEU A 319 -14.13 21.87 4.36
N VAL A 320 -12.87 21.48 4.23
CA VAL A 320 -11.93 22.24 3.39
C VAL A 320 -12.33 22.22 1.92
N THR A 321 -12.85 21.10 1.40
CA THR A 321 -13.22 20.99 -0.02
C THR A 321 -14.53 21.70 -0.34
N VAL A 322 -15.48 21.76 0.61
CA VAL A 322 -16.76 22.48 0.44
C VAL A 322 -16.58 23.98 0.58
N TYR A 323 -15.66 24.46 1.42
CA TYR A 323 -15.43 25.91 1.59
C TYR A 323 -14.58 26.55 0.47
N ILE A 324 -13.92 25.75 -0.38
CA ILE A 324 -13.05 26.23 -1.48
C ILE A 324 -13.79 26.28 -2.83
N HIS A 325 -15.01 25.74 -2.91
CA HIS A 325 -15.85 25.73 -4.12
C HIS A 325 -17.21 26.39 -3.86
#